data_AF-A0A5B2YXL3-F1
#
_entry.id   AF-A0A5B2YXL3-F1
#
_cell.length_a   1.000
_cell.length_b   1.000
_cell.length_c   1.000
_cell.angle_alpha   90.00
_cell.angle_beta   90.00
_cell.angle_gamma   90.00
#
_symmetry.space_group_name_H-M   'P 1'
#
loop_
_entity.id
_entity.type
_entity.pdbx_description
1 polymer ?
#
loop_
_entity_poly.entity_id
_entity_poly.type
_entity_poly.pdbx_seq_one_letter_code
_entity_poly.pdbx_strand_id
1 'polypeptide(L)'
;MSHDYFNKKLKMDKIKNSPPKTNEIQTLWGIEIYNRLKLFPWWVSYHKGNTVESELRENIISIGHKLGMKDKWLKKILRHTVSEFSKKGLGSDYYGYHNIQHELEAAYFTLLSIDGLCQSKRYEITRNDICYLFVSALFHDYDPGKEFDKPNEDCVEFYIRNDKKITRLIEEAGLDLNIVVALIHRTAYPFEGKIADHARNKIQRLMCKTSTTRGDAYTTQKIEKLGWLLSVSERMAGYALGGIEHARDMARRNAHALGWHPSVINKNSVKFFDYLMKNEKEMFDMVISAVPQQFRTNFYNNVANFKESWNKELSLRDLKKGSKLVFVTENNSTDISNATIADLLEVFGTVPTLMRINENEFIKSIHDLNSIIVTMRLDEPDGKIIGYAKGGPLECYSLRPGTIDRYYGRRNTVYLEGISVIEGYWGGTGGHYLRIKFLNEALGRRYKFLTGYAHRDVILQRRKKLEMIDIVRKYDPDMLDYYRIDLNNSIYKKTMVDSYDLIC
;
A
#
# COMPACT_ATOMS: atom_id res chain seq x y z
N MET A 1 13.84 -8.47 12.19
CA MET A 1 13.39 -7.06 12.20
C MET A 1 13.98 -6.41 13.45
N SER A 2 14.54 -5.19 13.40
CA SER A 2 15.12 -4.62 14.63
C SER A 2 13.98 -4.28 15.60
N HIS A 3 14.07 -4.89 16.76
CA HIS A 3 13.15 -4.79 17.90
C HIS A 3 12.80 -3.33 18.27
N ASP A 4 13.67 -2.38 17.91
CA ASP A 4 13.52 -0.95 18.19
C ASP A 4 12.46 -0.21 17.35
N TYR A 5 12.20 -0.60 16.10
CA TYR A 5 11.19 0.11 15.29
C TYR A 5 9.77 -0.25 15.74
N PHE A 6 9.54 -1.52 16.10
CA PHE A 6 8.27 -2.00 16.67
C PHE A 6 7.96 -1.36 18.02
N ASN A 7 8.97 -1.22 18.89
CA ASN A 7 8.79 -0.61 20.21
C ASN A 7 8.49 0.90 20.15
N LYS A 8 8.95 1.61 19.11
CA LYS A 8 8.65 3.03 18.92
C LYS A 8 7.21 3.27 18.46
N LYS A 9 6.64 2.35 17.67
CA LYS A 9 5.23 2.37 17.22
C LYS A 9 4.26 1.99 18.35
N LEU A 10 4.62 0.98 19.16
CA LEU A 10 3.89 0.61 20.40
C LEU A 10 3.76 1.76 21.42
N LYS A 11 4.67 2.75 21.41
CA LYS A 11 4.54 3.96 22.24
C LYS A 11 3.50 4.95 21.69
N MET A 12 3.23 4.96 20.39
CA MET A 12 2.14 5.75 19.79
C MET A 12 0.80 5.02 19.88
N ASP A 13 0.79 3.69 19.78
CA ASP A 13 -0.43 2.87 19.92
C ASP A 13 -1.05 2.93 21.33
N LYS A 14 -0.26 3.30 22.36
CA LYS A 14 -0.79 3.59 23.70
C LYS A 14 -1.77 4.77 23.76
N ILE A 15 -1.89 5.59 22.71
CA ILE A 15 -2.69 6.82 22.74
C ILE A 15 -4.11 6.65 22.16
N LYS A 16 -4.46 5.57 21.44
CA LYS A 16 -5.80 5.46 20.81
C LYS A 16 -6.37 4.04 20.78
N ASN A 17 -6.89 3.58 21.91
CA ASN A 17 -7.78 2.41 22.03
C ASN A 17 -9.25 2.84 22.21
N SER A 18 -9.64 4.00 21.69
CA SER A 18 -10.99 4.55 21.87
C SER A 18 -11.75 4.52 20.54
N PRO A 19 -12.99 3.99 20.50
CA PRO A 19 -13.83 4.06 19.32
C PRO A 19 -14.06 5.53 18.88
N PRO A 20 -14.39 5.76 17.59
CA PRO A 20 -14.54 7.09 17.03
C PRO A 20 -15.58 7.93 17.78
N LYS A 21 -15.33 9.25 17.89
CA LYS A 21 -16.21 10.18 18.60
C LYS A 21 -17.41 10.55 17.73
N THR A 22 -18.56 10.86 18.35
CA THR A 22 -19.85 11.15 17.68
C THR A 22 -19.79 12.24 16.60
N ASN A 23 -18.88 13.21 16.69
CA ASN A 23 -18.69 14.24 15.65
C ASN A 23 -18.04 13.71 14.36
N GLU A 24 -17.30 12.60 14.40
CA GLU A 24 -16.71 11.97 13.20
C GLU A 24 -17.78 11.30 12.33
N ILE A 25 -18.88 10.85 12.94
CA ILE A 25 -19.98 10.14 12.26
C ILE A 25 -20.78 11.07 11.34
N GLN A 26 -20.94 12.35 11.68
CA GLN A 26 -21.63 13.33 10.82
C GLN A 26 -20.80 13.72 9.59
N THR A 27 -19.48 13.83 9.72
CA THR A 27 -18.57 14.02 8.58
C THR A 27 -18.52 12.83 7.62
N LEU A 28 -18.76 11.61 8.12
CA LEU A 28 -18.80 10.40 7.29
C LEU A 28 -19.95 10.41 6.26
N TRP A 29 -21.11 10.99 6.57
CA TRP A 29 -22.25 11.01 5.64
C TRP A 29 -21.98 11.79 4.35
N GLY A 30 -21.35 12.97 4.46
CA GLY A 30 -20.94 13.77 3.29
C GLY A 30 -19.88 13.06 2.45
N ILE A 31 -18.95 12.37 3.12
CA ILE A 31 -17.90 11.56 2.47
C ILE A 31 -18.50 10.37 1.72
N GLU A 32 -19.49 9.67 2.29
CA GLU A 32 -20.15 8.55 1.62
C GLU A 32 -20.87 8.96 0.33
N ILE A 33 -21.62 10.08 0.37
CA ILE A 33 -22.30 10.61 -0.82
C ILE A 33 -21.27 11.01 -1.88
N TYR A 34 -20.23 11.74 -1.47
CA TYR A 34 -19.14 12.14 -2.36
C TYR A 34 -18.49 10.93 -3.03
N ASN A 35 -18.10 9.91 -2.26
CA ASN A 35 -17.45 8.71 -2.79
C ASN A 35 -18.36 7.93 -3.74
N ARG A 36 -19.67 7.85 -3.44
CA ARG A 36 -20.64 7.23 -4.36
C ARG A 36 -20.71 7.95 -5.71
N LEU A 37 -20.74 9.28 -5.71
CA LEU A 37 -20.75 10.08 -6.94
C LEU A 37 -19.42 9.96 -7.70
N LYS A 38 -18.30 10.12 -6.98
CA LYS A 38 -16.94 10.00 -7.53
C LYS A 38 -16.71 8.65 -8.19
N LEU A 39 -17.16 7.57 -7.53
CA LEU A 39 -16.98 6.20 -8.00
C LEU A 39 -18.11 5.72 -8.93
N PHE A 40 -19.06 6.58 -9.31
CA PHE A 40 -20.14 6.17 -10.21
C PHE A 40 -19.63 5.60 -11.55
N PRO A 41 -18.64 6.21 -12.24
CA PRO A 41 -18.07 5.62 -13.45
C PRO A 41 -17.41 4.25 -13.20
N TRP A 42 -16.71 4.13 -12.07
CA TRP A 42 -16.10 2.85 -11.66
C TRP A 42 -17.17 1.78 -11.38
N TRP A 43 -18.27 2.13 -10.70
CA TRP A 43 -19.40 1.22 -10.45
C TRP A 43 -20.04 0.70 -11.74
N VAL A 44 -20.16 1.55 -12.77
CA VAL A 44 -20.63 1.13 -14.09
C VAL A 44 -19.68 0.11 -14.70
N SER A 45 -18.37 0.39 -14.69
CA SER A 45 -17.35 -0.55 -15.19
C SER A 45 -17.32 -1.86 -14.40
N TYR A 46 -17.44 -1.79 -13.07
CA TYR A 46 -17.50 -2.93 -12.17
C TYR A 46 -18.72 -3.83 -12.43
N HIS A 47 -19.88 -3.25 -12.72
CA HIS A 47 -21.07 -4.03 -13.08
C HIS A 47 -21.00 -4.61 -14.50
N LYS A 48 -20.24 -3.99 -15.40
CA LYS A 48 -20.00 -4.51 -16.76
C LYS A 48 -18.94 -5.62 -16.83
N GLY A 49 -18.19 -5.86 -15.76
CA GLY A 49 -17.09 -6.85 -15.77
C GLY A 49 -15.73 -6.30 -16.19
N ASN A 50 -15.56 -4.98 -16.26
CA ASN A 50 -14.37 -4.34 -16.84
C ASN A 50 -13.34 -3.90 -15.79
N THR A 51 -13.38 -4.48 -14.58
CA THR A 51 -12.50 -4.12 -13.46
C THR A 51 -11.95 -5.38 -12.80
N VAL A 52 -10.74 -5.28 -12.23
CA VAL A 52 -10.10 -6.39 -11.49
C VAL A 52 -11.00 -6.90 -10.37
N GLU A 53 -11.68 -6.01 -9.65
CA GLU A 53 -12.60 -6.37 -8.57
C GLU A 53 -13.83 -7.14 -9.07
N SER A 54 -14.24 -6.93 -10.34
CA SER A 54 -15.36 -7.69 -10.91
C SER A 54 -14.91 -9.08 -11.32
N GLU A 55 -13.69 -9.22 -11.87
CA GLU A 55 -13.10 -10.52 -12.16
C GLU A 55 -12.92 -11.34 -10.88
N LEU A 56 -12.36 -10.73 -9.83
CA LEU A 56 -12.25 -11.35 -8.50
C LEU A 56 -13.62 -11.73 -7.94
N ARG A 57 -14.65 -10.88 -8.07
CA ARG A 57 -16.02 -11.22 -7.66
C ARG A 57 -16.50 -12.50 -8.35
N GLU A 58 -16.38 -12.61 -9.67
CA GLU A 58 -16.84 -13.78 -10.41
C GLU A 58 -16.03 -15.03 -10.04
N ASN A 59 -14.72 -14.90 -9.86
CA ASN A 59 -13.85 -15.98 -9.42
C ASN A 59 -14.22 -16.48 -8.01
N ILE A 60 -14.53 -15.57 -7.08
CA ILE A 60 -15.03 -15.91 -5.73
C ILE A 60 -16.40 -16.61 -5.82
N ILE A 61 -17.31 -16.11 -6.67
CA ILE A 61 -18.64 -16.74 -6.85
C ILE A 61 -18.46 -18.18 -7.36
N SER A 62 -17.61 -18.37 -8.37
CA SER A 62 -17.32 -19.67 -8.97
C SER A 62 -16.77 -20.67 -7.93
N ILE A 63 -15.70 -20.30 -7.21
CA ILE A 63 -15.11 -21.18 -6.20
C ILE A 63 -16.04 -21.38 -4.99
N GLY A 64 -16.79 -20.35 -4.60
CA GLY A 64 -17.78 -20.43 -3.53
C GLY A 64 -18.90 -21.42 -3.85
N HIS A 65 -19.38 -21.47 -5.09
CA HIS A 65 -20.34 -22.49 -5.55
C HIS A 65 -19.75 -23.89 -5.51
N LYS A 66 -18.51 -24.06 -5.97
CA LYS A 66 -17.81 -25.35 -5.90
C LYS A 66 -17.69 -25.85 -4.46
N LEU A 67 -17.46 -24.94 -3.51
CA LEU A 67 -17.41 -25.21 -2.07
C LEU A 67 -18.78 -25.30 -1.40
N GLY A 68 -19.88 -25.24 -2.16
CA GLY A 68 -21.24 -25.42 -1.68
C GLY A 68 -21.84 -24.22 -0.95
N MET A 69 -21.35 -23.00 -1.18
CA MET A 69 -21.99 -21.79 -0.65
C MET A 69 -23.30 -21.48 -1.39
N LYS A 70 -24.26 -20.87 -0.68
CA LYS A 70 -25.56 -20.49 -1.26
C LYS A 70 -25.41 -19.25 -2.16
N ASP A 71 -25.72 -19.38 -3.45
CA ASP A 71 -25.57 -18.32 -4.49
C ASP A 71 -26.15 -16.96 -4.05
N LYS A 72 -27.43 -16.95 -3.62
CA LYS A 72 -28.11 -15.71 -3.22
C LYS A 72 -27.42 -15.01 -2.05
N TRP A 73 -26.91 -15.77 -1.09
CA TRP A 73 -26.19 -15.20 0.06
C TRP A 73 -24.82 -14.68 -0.36
N LEU A 74 -24.06 -15.49 -1.10
CA LEU A 74 -22.72 -15.16 -1.58
C LEU A 74 -22.69 -13.86 -2.40
N LYS A 75 -23.62 -13.71 -3.37
CA LYS A 75 -23.75 -12.47 -4.16
C LYS A 75 -24.12 -11.26 -3.30
N LYS A 76 -24.99 -11.46 -2.30
CA LYS A 76 -25.51 -10.38 -1.45
C LYS A 76 -24.45 -9.85 -0.48
N ILE A 77 -23.62 -10.72 0.10
CA ILE A 77 -22.51 -10.32 0.95
C ILE A 77 -21.39 -9.66 0.16
N LEU A 78 -20.96 -10.23 -0.98
CA LEU A 78 -19.94 -9.60 -1.84
C LEU A 78 -20.35 -8.19 -2.31
N ARG A 79 -21.59 -8.04 -2.78
CA ARG A 79 -22.11 -6.72 -3.17
C ARG A 79 -22.11 -5.73 -2.01
N HIS A 80 -22.42 -6.20 -0.80
CA HIS A 80 -22.38 -5.35 0.39
C HIS A 80 -20.96 -4.95 0.76
N THR A 81 -20.01 -5.89 0.79
CA THR A 81 -18.59 -5.62 1.06
C THR A 81 -18.04 -4.57 0.11
N VAL A 82 -18.21 -4.75 -1.20
CA VAL A 82 -17.72 -3.78 -2.20
C VAL A 82 -18.39 -2.41 -2.03
N SER A 83 -19.69 -2.37 -1.72
CA SER A 83 -20.39 -1.12 -1.44
C SER A 83 -19.86 -0.40 -0.21
N GLU A 84 -19.61 -1.13 0.89
CA GLU A 84 -19.18 -0.53 2.15
C GLU A 84 -17.75 -0.03 2.10
N PHE A 85 -16.83 -0.80 1.53
CA PHE A 85 -15.45 -0.34 1.33
C PHE A 85 -15.40 0.90 0.44
N SER A 86 -16.05 0.85 -0.72
CA SER A 86 -16.02 1.97 -1.68
C SER A 86 -16.62 3.26 -1.13
N LYS A 87 -17.80 3.20 -0.50
CA LYS A 87 -18.42 4.43 0.02
C LYS A 87 -17.65 5.01 1.21
N LYS A 88 -16.97 4.17 2.00
CA LYS A 88 -16.19 4.62 3.17
C LYS A 88 -14.74 4.98 2.86
N GLY A 89 -14.37 5.10 1.58
CA GLY A 89 -13.05 5.58 1.17
C GLY A 89 -11.96 4.51 1.15
N LEU A 90 -12.34 3.23 1.20
CA LEU A 90 -11.47 2.06 1.05
C LEU A 90 -11.69 1.34 -0.29
N GLY A 91 -12.19 2.08 -1.30
CA GLY A 91 -12.51 1.57 -2.63
C GLY A 91 -11.27 1.34 -3.50
N SER A 92 -11.50 1.08 -4.78
CA SER A 92 -10.43 0.85 -5.79
C SER A 92 -9.52 2.05 -6.01
N ASP A 93 -10.01 3.25 -5.71
CA ASP A 93 -9.30 4.51 -5.79
C ASP A 93 -8.49 4.83 -4.52
N TYR A 94 -8.57 3.96 -3.50
CA TYR A 94 -7.75 4.07 -2.31
C TYR A 94 -6.34 3.53 -2.56
N TYR A 95 -5.33 4.39 -2.38
CA TYR A 95 -3.92 4.09 -2.64
C TYR A 95 -3.29 3.10 -1.64
N GLY A 96 -3.85 3.00 -0.43
CA GLY A 96 -3.34 2.10 0.60
C GLY A 96 -3.43 0.63 0.19
N TYR A 97 -2.65 -0.21 0.89
CA TYR A 97 -2.64 -1.65 0.70
C TYR A 97 -3.99 -2.27 1.07
N HIS A 98 -4.55 -1.87 2.21
CA HIS A 98 -5.76 -2.48 2.76
C HIS A 98 -7.02 -1.81 2.16
N ASN A 99 -7.34 -2.21 0.94
CA ASN A 99 -8.44 -1.70 0.11
C ASN A 99 -9.33 -2.85 -0.41
N ILE A 100 -10.43 -2.53 -1.11
CA ILE A 100 -11.37 -3.56 -1.58
C ILE A 100 -10.76 -4.61 -2.53
N GLN A 101 -9.75 -4.24 -3.33
CA GLN A 101 -9.07 -5.22 -4.19
C GLN A 101 -8.33 -6.24 -3.32
N HIS A 102 -7.60 -5.79 -2.29
CA HIS A 102 -6.92 -6.66 -1.34
C HIS A 102 -7.88 -7.63 -0.63
N GLU A 103 -9.03 -7.16 -0.12
CA GLU A 103 -10.00 -8.04 0.53
C GLU A 103 -10.54 -9.13 -0.40
N LEU A 104 -10.77 -8.79 -1.67
CA LEU A 104 -11.26 -9.75 -2.66
C LEU A 104 -10.15 -10.75 -3.05
N GLU A 105 -8.91 -10.31 -3.17
CA GLU A 105 -7.75 -11.20 -3.36
C GLU A 105 -7.57 -12.16 -2.18
N ALA A 106 -7.63 -11.65 -0.94
CA ALA A 106 -7.53 -12.43 0.29
C ALA A 106 -8.66 -13.46 0.38
N ALA A 107 -9.90 -13.06 0.13
CA ALA A 107 -11.05 -13.98 0.13
C ALA A 107 -10.94 -15.04 -0.97
N TYR A 108 -10.56 -14.66 -2.19
CA TYR A 108 -10.40 -15.58 -3.30
C TYR A 108 -9.29 -16.62 -3.02
N PHE A 109 -8.12 -16.16 -2.60
CA PHE A 109 -6.98 -17.03 -2.35
C PHE A 109 -7.21 -17.96 -1.16
N THR A 110 -7.92 -17.49 -0.13
CA THR A 110 -8.35 -18.33 0.99
C THR A 110 -9.28 -19.45 0.52
N LEU A 111 -10.26 -19.15 -0.34
CA LEU A 111 -11.17 -20.18 -0.90
C LEU A 111 -10.45 -21.18 -1.81
N LEU A 112 -9.48 -20.73 -2.62
CA LEU A 112 -8.63 -21.64 -3.40
C LEU A 112 -7.83 -22.60 -2.51
N SER A 113 -7.27 -22.07 -1.41
CA SER A 113 -6.52 -22.85 -0.44
C SER A 113 -7.42 -23.90 0.22
N ILE A 114 -8.64 -23.50 0.62
CA ILE A 114 -9.64 -24.41 1.20
C ILE A 114 -10.03 -25.52 0.22
N ASP A 115 -10.31 -25.18 -1.04
CA ASP A 115 -10.69 -26.16 -2.07
C ASP A 115 -9.63 -27.26 -2.26
N GLY A 116 -8.35 -26.89 -2.30
CA GLY A 116 -7.26 -27.85 -2.36
C GLY A 116 -7.11 -28.70 -1.10
N LEU A 117 -7.34 -28.12 0.08
CA LEU A 117 -7.31 -28.86 1.35
C LEU A 117 -8.45 -29.88 1.43
N CYS A 118 -9.66 -29.50 1.01
CA CYS A 118 -10.81 -30.41 0.92
C CYS A 118 -10.54 -31.57 -0.05
N GLN A 119 -9.94 -31.31 -1.21
CA GLN A 119 -9.61 -32.34 -2.20
C GLN A 119 -8.54 -33.31 -1.71
N SER A 120 -7.53 -32.80 -1.00
CA SER A 120 -6.42 -33.62 -0.49
C SER A 120 -6.75 -34.40 0.78
N LYS A 121 -7.91 -34.15 1.42
CA LYS A 121 -8.33 -34.74 2.70
C LYS A 121 -7.29 -34.59 3.82
N ARG A 122 -6.39 -33.60 3.71
CA ARG A 122 -5.31 -33.34 4.68
C ARG A 122 -5.81 -32.59 5.93
N TYR A 123 -6.95 -31.92 5.82
CA TYR A 123 -7.50 -31.11 6.89
C TYR A 123 -9.03 -31.14 6.84
N GLU A 124 -9.67 -31.41 7.98
CA GLU A 124 -11.12 -31.48 8.09
C GLU A 124 -11.71 -30.07 8.17
N ILE A 125 -12.15 -29.55 7.01
CA ILE A 125 -12.83 -28.25 6.90
C ILE A 125 -14.32 -28.53 6.68
N THR A 126 -15.13 -28.14 7.66
CA THR A 126 -16.59 -28.24 7.57
C THR A 126 -17.17 -27.09 6.75
N ARG A 127 -18.39 -27.23 6.24
CA ARG A 127 -19.07 -26.16 5.49
C ARG A 127 -19.17 -24.84 6.29
N ASN A 128 -19.33 -24.91 7.61
CA ASN A 128 -19.36 -23.72 8.46
C ASN A 128 -17.97 -23.07 8.54
N ASP A 129 -16.89 -23.86 8.63
CA ASP A 129 -15.52 -23.33 8.64
C ASP A 129 -15.23 -22.55 7.35
N ILE A 130 -15.69 -23.05 6.19
CA ILE A 130 -15.56 -22.35 4.90
C ILE A 130 -16.26 -20.99 4.95
N CYS A 131 -17.51 -20.95 5.41
CA CYS A 131 -18.27 -19.70 5.53
C CYS A 131 -17.63 -18.74 6.54
N TYR A 132 -17.12 -19.23 7.67
CA TYR A 132 -16.42 -18.40 8.65
C TYR A 132 -15.14 -17.80 8.08
N LEU A 133 -14.30 -18.60 7.43
CA LEU A 133 -13.07 -18.15 6.78
C LEU A 133 -13.37 -17.11 5.69
N PHE A 134 -14.39 -17.35 4.87
CA PHE A 134 -14.78 -16.43 3.81
C PHE A 134 -15.25 -15.08 4.33
N VAL A 135 -16.15 -15.06 5.31
CA VAL A 135 -16.62 -13.81 5.92
C VAL A 135 -15.47 -13.10 6.61
N SER A 136 -14.62 -13.83 7.34
CA SER A 136 -13.47 -13.23 8.02
C SER A 136 -12.49 -12.61 7.01
N ALA A 137 -12.20 -13.30 5.90
CA ALA A 137 -11.34 -12.79 4.84
C ALA A 137 -11.87 -11.52 4.16
N LEU A 138 -13.19 -11.38 4.03
CA LEU A 138 -13.81 -10.19 3.41
C LEU A 138 -13.79 -8.95 4.29
N PHE A 139 -13.59 -9.11 5.61
CA PHE A 139 -13.74 -8.03 6.58
C PHE A 139 -12.57 -7.90 7.54
N HIS A 140 -11.50 -8.68 7.38
CA HIS A 140 -10.38 -8.67 8.33
C HIS A 140 -9.71 -7.31 8.46
N ASP A 141 -9.77 -6.51 7.39
CA ASP A 141 -9.24 -5.13 7.36
C ASP A 141 -10.33 -4.06 7.22
N TYR A 142 -11.59 -4.39 7.56
CA TYR A 142 -12.71 -3.44 7.47
C TYR A 142 -12.67 -2.40 8.61
N ASP A 143 -11.73 -1.47 8.50
CA ASP A 143 -11.54 -0.33 9.40
C ASP A 143 -11.65 1.00 8.64
N PRO A 144 -12.87 1.47 8.35
CA PRO A 144 -13.09 2.76 7.71
C PRO A 144 -12.68 3.97 8.56
N GLY A 145 -12.37 3.76 9.85
CA GLY A 145 -11.89 4.80 10.77
C GLY A 145 -10.37 4.82 10.93
N LYS A 146 -9.63 4.00 10.18
CA LYS A 146 -8.19 3.83 10.37
C LYS A 146 -7.43 5.14 10.13
N GLU A 147 -6.58 5.51 11.09
CA GLU A 147 -5.68 6.66 10.96
C GLU A 147 -4.42 6.34 10.15
N PHE A 148 -4.07 5.06 10.10
CA PHE A 148 -2.94 4.51 9.35
C PHE A 148 -3.46 3.45 8.39
N ASP A 149 -2.71 3.17 7.33
CA ASP A 149 -3.14 2.17 6.35
C ASP A 149 -3.35 0.78 6.99
N LYS A 150 -2.50 0.38 7.94
CA LYS A 150 -2.70 -0.85 8.70
C LYS A 150 -3.96 -0.72 9.59
N PRO A 151 -4.95 -1.61 9.48
CA PRO A 151 -6.15 -1.60 10.32
C PRO A 151 -5.84 -2.05 11.76
N ASN A 152 -6.76 -1.71 12.65
CA ASN A 152 -6.75 -2.18 14.03
C ASN A 152 -7.89 -3.20 14.25
N GLU A 153 -7.56 -4.39 14.74
CA GLU A 153 -8.52 -5.50 14.86
C GLU A 153 -9.68 -5.19 15.83
N ASP A 154 -9.47 -4.33 16.84
CA ASP A 154 -10.55 -3.84 17.71
C ASP A 154 -11.47 -2.83 17.00
N CYS A 155 -10.92 -1.98 16.11
CA CYS A 155 -11.71 -1.09 15.27
C CYS A 155 -12.52 -1.89 14.24
N VAL A 156 -11.91 -2.90 13.61
CA VAL A 156 -12.58 -3.82 12.69
C VAL A 156 -13.77 -4.49 13.39
N GLU A 157 -13.54 -5.04 14.59
CA GLU A 157 -14.62 -5.60 15.41
C GLU A 157 -15.74 -4.58 15.65
N PHE A 158 -15.39 -3.36 16.04
CA PHE A 158 -16.36 -2.30 16.27
C PHE A 158 -17.21 -2.04 15.01
N TYR A 159 -16.60 -1.89 13.84
CA TYR A 159 -17.35 -1.58 12.62
C TYR A 159 -18.21 -2.74 12.13
N ILE A 160 -17.72 -3.98 12.20
CA ILE A 160 -18.49 -5.17 11.82
C ILE A 160 -19.71 -5.32 12.73
N ARG A 161 -19.55 -5.14 14.05
CA ARG A 161 -20.66 -5.26 15.02
C ARG A 161 -21.71 -4.16 14.88
N ASN A 162 -21.33 -2.99 14.37
CA ASN A 162 -22.23 -1.84 14.22
C ASN A 162 -22.85 -1.72 12.82
N ASP A 163 -22.42 -2.52 11.84
CA ASP A 163 -23.09 -2.61 10.55
C ASP A 163 -24.22 -3.66 10.59
N LYS A 164 -25.46 -3.16 10.71
CA LYS A 164 -26.68 -3.99 10.78
C LYS A 164 -26.87 -4.96 9.61
N LYS A 165 -26.30 -4.65 8.44
CA LYS A 165 -26.43 -5.48 7.25
C LYS A 165 -25.35 -6.56 7.21
N ILE A 166 -24.13 -6.24 7.64
CA ILE A 166 -23.09 -7.26 7.86
C ILE A 166 -23.56 -8.27 8.90
N THR A 167 -24.02 -7.82 10.07
CA THR A 167 -24.50 -8.72 11.13
C THR A 167 -25.65 -9.61 10.66
N ARG A 168 -26.64 -9.04 9.97
CA ARG A 168 -27.75 -9.81 9.39
C ARG A 168 -27.29 -10.84 8.37
N LEU A 169 -26.32 -10.51 7.50
CA LEU A 169 -25.80 -11.46 6.51
C LEU A 169 -25.04 -12.62 7.15
N ILE A 170 -24.34 -12.37 8.26
CA ILE A 170 -23.68 -13.40 9.07
C ILE A 170 -24.74 -14.32 9.71
N GLU A 171 -25.78 -13.75 10.30
CA GLU A 171 -26.91 -14.49 10.89
C GLU A 171 -27.70 -15.30 9.85
N GLU A 172 -27.96 -14.74 8.66
CA GLU A 172 -28.64 -15.41 7.53
C GLU A 172 -27.88 -16.68 7.07
N ALA A 173 -26.57 -16.75 7.31
CA ALA A 173 -25.73 -17.92 7.03
C ALA A 173 -25.62 -18.90 8.21
N GLY A 174 -26.23 -18.59 9.36
CA GLY A 174 -26.13 -19.41 10.57
C GLY A 174 -24.76 -19.32 11.26
N LEU A 175 -24.03 -18.22 11.06
CA LEU A 175 -22.72 -18.00 11.64
C LEU A 175 -22.81 -17.20 12.95
N ASP A 176 -21.91 -17.49 13.88
CA ASP A 176 -21.72 -16.70 15.11
C ASP A 176 -20.70 -15.58 14.83
N LEU A 177 -21.13 -14.34 15.00
CA LEU A 177 -20.29 -13.16 14.82
C LEU A 177 -19.04 -13.17 15.72
N ASN A 178 -19.09 -13.77 16.91
CA ASN A 178 -17.92 -13.86 17.79
C ASN A 178 -16.84 -14.76 17.20
N ILE A 179 -17.21 -15.80 16.44
CA ILE A 179 -16.24 -16.67 15.77
C ILE A 179 -15.60 -15.93 14.60
N VAL A 180 -16.37 -15.19 13.80
CA VAL A 180 -15.84 -14.32 12.74
C VAL A 180 -14.82 -13.33 13.31
N VAL A 181 -15.19 -12.64 14.39
CA VAL A 181 -14.29 -11.68 15.05
C VAL A 181 -13.06 -12.38 15.65
N ALA A 182 -13.20 -13.57 16.23
CA ALA A 182 -12.05 -14.32 16.75
C ALA A 182 -11.04 -14.70 15.65
N LEU A 183 -11.53 -15.09 14.47
CA LEU A 183 -10.66 -15.36 13.31
C LEU A 183 -9.94 -14.09 12.85
N ILE A 184 -10.62 -12.94 12.81
CA ILE A 184 -10.01 -11.64 12.48
C ILE A 184 -8.92 -11.27 13.49
N HIS A 185 -9.17 -11.41 14.80
CA HIS A 185 -8.11 -11.14 15.79
C HIS A 185 -6.89 -12.04 15.61
N ARG A 186 -7.07 -13.25 15.07
CA ARG A 186 -5.96 -14.16 14.77
C ARG A 186 -5.14 -13.75 13.55
N THR A 187 -5.65 -12.88 12.66
CA THR A 187 -4.89 -12.38 11.50
C THR A 187 -3.92 -11.25 11.86
N ALA A 188 -3.94 -10.76 13.10
CA ALA A 188 -3.04 -9.70 13.55
C ALA A 188 -1.56 -10.03 13.25
N TYR A 189 -0.90 -9.17 12.48
CA TYR A 189 0.49 -9.38 12.04
C TYR A 189 1.46 -8.28 12.53
N PRO A 190 2.66 -8.65 13.02
CA PRO A 190 3.12 -10.00 13.34
C PRO A 190 2.38 -10.54 14.57
N PHE A 191 2.04 -11.82 14.54
CA PHE A 191 1.37 -12.51 15.65
C PHE A 191 2.39 -12.91 16.73
N GLU A 192 3.08 -11.92 17.31
CA GLU A 192 4.12 -12.11 18.31
C GLU A 192 4.02 -11.08 19.45
N GLY A 193 4.59 -11.42 20.61
CA GLY A 193 4.64 -10.55 21.78
C GLY A 193 3.27 -9.99 22.19
N LYS A 194 3.21 -8.69 22.50
CA LYS A 194 2.00 -8.02 23.00
C LYS A 194 0.82 -8.08 22.03
N ILE A 195 1.07 -8.12 20.72
CA ILE A 195 0.01 -8.24 19.71
C ILE A 195 -0.65 -9.61 19.84
N ALA A 196 0.15 -10.68 19.88
CA ALA A 196 -0.35 -12.03 20.07
C ALA A 196 -1.05 -12.21 21.43
N ASP A 197 -0.51 -11.63 22.50
CA ASP A 197 -1.10 -11.73 23.84
C ASP A 197 -2.48 -11.05 23.88
N HIS A 198 -2.62 -9.87 23.28
CA HIS A 198 -3.90 -9.17 23.16
C HIS A 198 -4.90 -9.98 22.34
N ALA A 199 -4.50 -10.43 21.14
CA ALA A 199 -5.35 -11.21 20.25
C ALA A 199 -5.81 -12.52 20.89
N ARG A 200 -4.91 -13.29 21.54
CA ARG A 200 -5.27 -14.54 22.26
C ARG A 200 -6.26 -14.28 23.38
N ASN A 201 -6.03 -13.25 24.20
CA ASN A 201 -6.96 -12.87 25.26
C ASN A 201 -8.35 -12.50 24.70
N LYS A 202 -8.38 -11.80 23.55
CA LYS A 202 -9.62 -11.43 22.90
C LYS A 202 -10.36 -12.64 22.32
N ILE A 203 -9.65 -13.52 21.61
CA ILE A 203 -10.16 -14.80 21.08
C ILE A 203 -10.78 -15.60 22.21
N GLN A 204 -10.06 -15.84 23.31
CA GLN A 204 -10.58 -16.60 24.46
C GLN A 204 -11.88 -16.00 25.01
N ARG A 205 -11.92 -14.68 25.22
CA ARG A 205 -13.13 -13.99 25.70
C ARG A 205 -14.32 -14.12 24.75
N LEU A 206 -14.07 -14.11 23.44
CA LEU A 206 -15.11 -14.28 22.42
C LEU A 206 -15.62 -15.72 22.41
N MET A 207 -14.73 -16.70 22.52
CA MET A 207 -15.10 -18.12 22.58
C MET A 207 -15.89 -18.48 23.85
N CYS A 208 -15.73 -17.74 24.96
CA CYS A 208 -16.58 -17.92 26.14
C CYS A 208 -18.03 -17.44 25.94
N LYS A 209 -18.32 -16.64 24.90
CA LYS A 209 -19.64 -16.02 24.65
C LYS A 209 -20.45 -16.75 23.58
N THR A 210 -19.87 -17.69 22.85
CA THR A 210 -20.54 -18.40 21.77
C THR A 210 -21.50 -19.45 22.35
N SER A 211 -22.73 -19.51 21.84
CA SER A 211 -23.77 -20.43 22.34
C SER A 211 -23.47 -21.90 22.06
N THR A 212 -22.66 -22.17 21.03
CA THR A 212 -22.33 -23.52 20.55
C THR A 212 -21.19 -24.17 21.31
N THR A 213 -20.41 -23.39 22.08
CA THR A 213 -19.20 -23.87 22.76
C THR A 213 -19.02 -23.13 24.08
N ARG A 214 -19.49 -23.70 25.20
CA ARG A 214 -19.01 -23.26 26.52
C ARG A 214 -17.54 -23.65 26.67
N GLY A 215 -16.64 -22.89 26.06
CA GLY A 215 -15.20 -22.89 26.34
C GLY A 215 -14.47 -24.22 26.15
N ASP A 216 -14.90 -25.08 25.20
CA ASP A 216 -14.12 -26.28 24.94
C ASP A 216 -12.77 -25.92 24.27
N ALA A 217 -11.68 -26.51 24.79
CA ALA A 217 -10.33 -26.19 24.36
C ALA A 217 -10.05 -26.60 22.90
N TYR A 218 -10.73 -27.64 22.42
CA TYR A 218 -10.56 -28.19 21.07
C TYR A 218 -11.07 -27.22 20.01
N THR A 219 -12.25 -26.63 20.21
CA THR A 219 -12.83 -25.64 19.32
C THR A 219 -12.01 -24.37 19.32
N THR A 220 -11.49 -23.93 20.46
CA THR A 220 -10.58 -22.76 20.52
C THR A 220 -9.31 -23.01 19.70
N GLN A 221 -8.68 -24.19 19.85
CA GLN A 221 -7.50 -24.56 19.06
C GLN A 221 -7.82 -24.65 17.56
N LYS A 222 -9.00 -25.17 17.19
CA LYS A 222 -9.46 -25.20 15.81
C LYS A 222 -9.60 -23.78 15.24
N ILE A 223 -10.23 -22.86 15.97
CA ILE A 223 -10.37 -21.45 15.55
C ILE A 223 -8.99 -20.78 15.40
N GLU A 224 -8.06 -21.00 16.34
CA GLU A 224 -6.70 -20.47 16.20
C GLU A 224 -6.00 -20.99 14.95
N LYS A 225 -6.18 -22.28 14.60
CA LYS A 225 -5.59 -22.86 13.39
C LYS A 225 -6.26 -22.35 12.11
N LEU A 226 -7.59 -22.18 12.10
CA LEU A 226 -8.31 -21.57 10.98
C LEU A 226 -7.91 -20.10 10.79
N GLY A 227 -7.76 -19.33 11.86
CA GLY A 227 -7.29 -17.95 11.77
C GLY A 227 -5.83 -17.85 11.30
N TRP A 228 -5.00 -18.83 11.66
CA TRP A 228 -3.64 -18.91 11.13
C TRP A 228 -3.61 -19.24 9.63
N LEU A 229 -4.47 -20.17 9.19
CA LEU A 229 -4.69 -20.46 7.76
C LEU A 229 -5.07 -19.19 7.01
N LEU A 230 -6.07 -18.45 7.51
CA LEU A 230 -6.48 -17.18 6.93
C LEU A 230 -5.32 -16.17 6.84
N SER A 231 -4.60 -15.94 7.94
CA SER A 231 -3.47 -15.00 7.99
C SER A 231 -2.36 -15.34 7.00
N VAL A 232 -2.06 -16.62 6.80
CA VAL A 232 -1.05 -17.03 5.82
C VAL A 232 -1.59 -16.90 4.40
N SER A 233 -2.85 -17.27 4.16
CA SER A 233 -3.51 -17.14 2.85
C SER A 233 -3.57 -15.68 2.38
N GLU A 234 -4.00 -14.73 3.22
CA GLU A 234 -4.08 -13.30 2.83
C GLU A 234 -2.69 -12.72 2.50
N ARG A 235 -1.67 -13.03 3.32
CA ARG A 235 -0.31 -12.54 3.09
C ARG A 235 0.33 -13.10 1.84
N MET A 236 -0.11 -14.28 1.40
CA MET A 236 0.36 -14.90 0.16
C MET A 236 -0.39 -14.42 -1.08
N ALA A 237 -1.65 -13.99 -0.94
CA ALA A 237 -2.55 -13.71 -2.06
C ALA A 237 -1.93 -12.74 -3.08
N GLY A 238 -1.50 -11.56 -2.64
CA GLY A 238 -0.92 -10.53 -3.51
C GLY A 238 0.43 -10.90 -4.15
N TYR A 239 1.10 -11.95 -3.66
CA TYR A 239 2.35 -12.47 -4.24
C TYR A 239 2.14 -13.71 -5.11
N ALA A 240 0.95 -14.31 -5.09
CA ALA A 240 0.65 -15.53 -5.83
C ALA A 240 -0.35 -15.32 -6.97
N LEU A 241 -1.30 -14.39 -6.82
CA LEU A 241 -2.36 -14.16 -7.81
C LEU A 241 -1.86 -13.46 -9.08
N GLY A 242 -0.82 -12.63 -8.99
CA GLY A 242 -0.25 -11.89 -10.10
C GLY A 242 1.22 -12.18 -10.39
N GLY A 243 1.72 -11.66 -11.51
CA GLY A 243 3.14 -11.66 -11.85
C GLY A 243 3.96 -10.62 -11.07
N ILE A 244 5.22 -10.43 -11.48
CA ILE A 244 6.18 -9.61 -10.73
C ILE A 244 5.75 -8.14 -10.59
N GLU A 245 5.09 -7.56 -11.59
CA GLU A 245 4.64 -6.17 -11.52
C GLU A 245 3.55 -5.96 -10.47
N HIS A 246 2.60 -6.89 -10.38
CA HIS A 246 1.60 -6.89 -9.31
C HIS A 246 2.27 -7.08 -7.94
N ALA A 247 3.16 -8.07 -7.82
CA ALA A 247 3.88 -8.34 -6.58
C ALA A 247 4.74 -7.14 -6.09
N ARG A 248 5.36 -6.40 -7.01
CA ARG A 248 6.09 -5.16 -6.74
C ARG A 248 5.17 -4.04 -6.27
N ASP A 249 4.01 -3.86 -6.91
CA ASP A 249 3.00 -2.89 -6.46
C ASP A 249 2.54 -3.21 -5.04
N MET A 250 2.25 -4.48 -4.73
CA MET A 250 1.88 -4.93 -3.38
C MET A 250 2.99 -4.66 -2.36
N ALA A 251 4.24 -5.00 -2.68
CA ALA A 251 5.38 -4.73 -1.79
C ALA A 251 5.60 -3.24 -1.52
N ARG A 252 5.32 -2.37 -2.50
CA ARG A 252 5.42 -0.92 -2.35
C ARG A 252 4.30 -0.36 -1.49
N ARG A 253 3.05 -0.82 -1.68
CA ARG A 253 1.92 -0.43 -0.81
C ARG A 253 2.13 -0.91 0.64
N ASN A 254 2.67 -2.12 0.82
CA ASN A 254 3.06 -2.63 2.14
C ASN A 254 4.19 -1.81 2.77
N ALA A 255 5.25 -1.55 2.01
CA ALA A 255 6.34 -0.69 2.44
C ALA A 255 5.82 0.69 2.87
N HIS A 256 4.87 1.22 2.11
CA HIS A 256 4.19 2.47 2.41
C HIS A 256 3.41 2.42 3.74
N ALA A 257 2.56 1.40 3.93
CA ALA A 257 1.82 1.20 5.18
C ALA A 257 2.74 1.08 6.42
N LEU A 258 3.94 0.55 6.22
CA LEU A 258 4.95 0.34 7.26
C LEU A 258 5.96 1.50 7.40
N GLY A 259 5.87 2.53 6.57
CA GLY A 259 6.81 3.66 6.57
C GLY A 259 8.24 3.28 6.14
N TRP A 260 8.39 2.25 5.32
CA TRP A 260 9.68 1.82 4.80
C TRP A 260 10.20 2.79 3.74
N HIS A 261 11.50 3.06 3.77
CA HIS A 261 12.17 3.78 2.70
C HIS A 261 12.24 2.91 1.42
N PRO A 262 12.08 3.46 0.21
CA PRO A 262 12.14 2.69 -1.04
C PRO A 262 13.39 1.80 -1.18
N SER A 263 14.54 2.27 -0.68
CA SER A 263 15.83 1.55 -0.72
C SER A 263 15.89 0.26 0.10
N VAL A 264 14.86 -0.08 0.86
CA VAL A 264 14.83 -1.30 1.69
C VAL A 264 13.67 -2.22 1.33
N ILE A 265 12.87 -1.89 0.31
CA ILE A 265 11.71 -2.69 -0.10
C ILE A 265 12.15 -4.10 -0.46
N ASN A 266 13.08 -4.25 -1.43
CA ASN A 266 13.56 -5.57 -1.85
C ASN A 266 14.16 -6.38 -0.68
N LYS A 267 15.03 -5.76 0.12
CA LYS A 267 15.61 -6.38 1.33
C LYS A 267 14.54 -6.89 2.30
N ASN A 268 13.54 -6.06 2.59
CA ASN A 268 12.55 -6.38 3.59
C ASN A 268 11.49 -7.36 3.04
N SER A 269 11.17 -7.31 1.75
CA SER A 269 10.37 -8.33 1.07
C SER A 269 11.05 -9.71 1.15
N VAL A 270 12.35 -9.80 0.87
CA VAL A 270 13.11 -11.05 1.02
C VAL A 270 13.05 -11.58 2.46
N LYS A 271 13.20 -10.70 3.46
CA LYS A 271 13.06 -11.08 4.88
C LYS A 271 11.64 -11.55 5.23
N PHE A 272 10.62 -10.91 4.67
CA PHE A 272 9.23 -11.29 4.84
C PHE A 272 8.99 -12.70 4.29
N PHE A 273 9.43 -12.99 3.07
CA PHE A 273 9.30 -14.32 2.49
C PHE A 273 10.08 -15.38 3.29
N ASP A 274 11.30 -15.06 3.72
CA ASP A 274 12.08 -15.97 4.56
C ASP A 274 11.39 -16.27 5.89
N TYR A 275 10.78 -15.28 6.53
CA TYR A 275 9.99 -15.48 7.74
C TYR A 275 8.78 -16.39 7.46
N LEU A 276 8.01 -16.10 6.41
CA LEU A 276 6.83 -16.89 6.04
C LEU A 276 7.20 -18.36 5.77
N MET A 277 8.28 -18.61 5.02
CA MET A 277 8.71 -19.96 4.63
C MET A 277 9.44 -20.74 5.74
N LYS A 278 10.01 -20.06 6.74
CA LYS A 278 10.80 -20.71 7.81
C LYS A 278 10.07 -20.72 9.15
N ASN A 279 9.58 -19.56 9.60
CA ASN A 279 8.93 -19.40 10.90
C ASN A 279 7.48 -19.88 10.88
N GLU A 280 6.79 -19.73 9.75
CA GLU A 280 5.41 -20.22 9.57
C GLU A 280 5.31 -21.42 8.62
N LYS A 281 6.41 -22.17 8.52
CA LYS A 281 6.59 -23.27 7.55
C LYS A 281 5.42 -24.25 7.51
N GLU A 282 4.89 -24.68 8.66
CA GLU A 282 3.79 -25.65 8.71
C GLU A 282 2.57 -25.15 7.93
N MET A 283 2.11 -23.92 8.24
CA MET A 283 0.93 -23.35 7.59
C MET A 283 1.24 -22.89 6.16
N PHE A 284 2.45 -22.35 5.92
CA PHE A 284 2.92 -22.02 4.58
C PHE A 284 2.89 -23.23 3.64
N ASP A 285 3.47 -24.36 4.05
CA ASP A 285 3.50 -25.60 3.26
C ASP A 285 2.08 -26.12 2.99
N MET A 286 1.20 -26.02 3.99
CA MET A 286 -0.20 -26.40 3.87
C MET A 286 -0.92 -25.55 2.81
N VAL A 287 -0.80 -24.22 2.88
CA VAL A 287 -1.45 -23.29 1.94
C VAL A 287 -0.86 -23.42 0.54
N ILE A 288 0.47 -23.34 0.39
CA ILE A 288 1.11 -23.37 -0.92
C ILE A 288 0.83 -24.69 -1.63
N SER A 289 0.80 -25.83 -0.93
CA SER A 289 0.53 -27.13 -1.56
C SER A 289 -0.93 -27.33 -1.96
N ALA A 290 -1.86 -26.59 -1.35
CA ALA A 290 -3.29 -26.68 -1.64
C ALA A 290 -3.71 -25.83 -2.85
N VAL A 291 -3.04 -24.71 -3.12
CA VAL A 291 -3.43 -23.84 -4.24
C VAL A 291 -3.04 -24.41 -5.61
N PRO A 292 -3.78 -24.06 -6.68
CA PRO A 292 -3.46 -24.47 -8.05
C PRO A 292 -2.00 -24.21 -8.45
N GLN A 293 -1.45 -25.08 -9.31
CA GLN A 293 -0.04 -25.04 -9.71
C GLN A 293 0.40 -23.67 -10.25
N GLN A 294 -0.46 -22.99 -11.01
CA GLN A 294 -0.17 -21.66 -11.54
C GLN A 294 0.18 -20.65 -10.43
N PHE A 295 -0.62 -20.58 -9.36
CA PHE A 295 -0.38 -19.63 -8.27
C PHE A 295 0.84 -20.00 -7.42
N ARG A 296 1.14 -21.30 -7.30
CA ARG A 296 2.41 -21.75 -6.69
C ARG A 296 3.61 -21.26 -7.50
N THR A 297 3.58 -21.47 -8.81
CA THR A 297 4.64 -21.04 -9.71
C THR A 297 4.83 -19.53 -9.65
N ASN A 298 3.73 -18.76 -9.68
CA ASN A 298 3.76 -17.31 -9.53
C ASN A 298 4.44 -16.88 -8.23
N PHE A 299 4.03 -17.46 -7.09
CA PHE A 299 4.62 -17.14 -5.79
C PHE A 299 6.13 -17.36 -5.77
N TYR A 300 6.60 -18.55 -6.16
CA TYR A 300 8.03 -18.86 -6.16
C TYR A 300 8.82 -18.01 -7.16
N ASN A 301 8.28 -17.73 -8.34
CA ASN A 301 8.89 -16.84 -9.32
C ASN A 301 9.01 -15.42 -8.76
N ASN A 302 7.97 -14.90 -8.11
CA ASN A 302 8.00 -13.58 -7.49
C ASN A 302 9.03 -13.52 -6.35
N VAL A 303 9.10 -14.55 -5.49
CA VAL A 303 10.13 -14.65 -4.44
C VAL A 303 11.54 -14.65 -5.05
N ALA A 304 11.76 -15.41 -6.13
CA ALA A 304 13.03 -15.44 -6.85
C ALA A 304 13.40 -14.07 -7.43
N ASN A 305 12.44 -13.40 -8.09
CA ASN A 305 12.64 -12.06 -8.64
C ASN A 305 12.99 -11.02 -7.55
N PHE A 306 12.37 -11.07 -6.37
CA PHE A 306 12.75 -10.19 -5.26
C PHE A 306 14.15 -10.48 -4.72
N LYS A 307 14.55 -11.76 -4.67
CA LYS A 307 15.92 -12.15 -4.29
C LYS A 307 16.94 -11.67 -5.33
N GLU A 308 16.65 -11.84 -6.61
CA GLU A 308 17.48 -11.34 -7.70
C GLU A 308 17.61 -9.82 -7.66
N SER A 309 16.48 -9.10 -7.50
CA SER A 309 16.47 -7.65 -7.38
C SER A 309 17.31 -7.20 -6.18
N TRP A 310 17.17 -7.84 -5.01
CA TRP A 310 17.99 -7.55 -3.85
C TRP A 310 19.48 -7.84 -4.08
N ASN A 311 19.83 -8.96 -4.73
CA ASN A 311 21.21 -9.29 -5.07
C ASN A 311 21.82 -8.27 -6.06
N LYS A 312 21.03 -7.80 -7.04
CA LYS A 312 21.42 -6.71 -7.94
C LYS A 312 21.64 -5.40 -7.19
N GLU A 313 20.82 -5.10 -6.18
CA GLU A 313 21.07 -3.94 -5.32
C GLU A 313 22.37 -4.07 -4.52
N LEU A 314 22.70 -5.27 -4.04
CA LEU A 314 23.96 -5.53 -3.35
C LEU A 314 25.16 -5.41 -4.29
N SER A 315 25.10 -6.03 -5.47
CA SER A 315 26.20 -5.95 -6.44
C SER A 315 26.41 -4.53 -6.95
N LEU A 316 25.34 -3.76 -7.17
CA LEU A 316 25.45 -2.34 -7.53
C LEU A 316 26.06 -1.49 -6.40
N ARG A 317 25.80 -1.82 -5.13
CA ARG A 317 26.48 -1.14 -4.01
C ARG A 317 27.98 -1.42 -4.00
N ASP A 318 28.37 -2.64 -4.37
CA ASP A 318 29.77 -3.03 -4.45
C ASP A 318 30.47 -2.44 -5.68
N LEU A 319 29.80 -2.44 -6.85
CA LEU A 319 30.28 -1.84 -8.11
C LEU A 319 30.42 -0.31 -8.03
N LYS A 320 29.57 0.36 -7.24
CA LYS A 320 29.65 1.81 -7.00
C LYS A 320 30.86 2.26 -6.20
N LYS A 321 31.68 1.35 -5.69
CA LYS A 321 33.03 1.73 -5.22
C LYS A 321 33.86 2.15 -6.43
N GLY A 322 33.64 3.36 -6.93
CA GLY A 322 34.39 3.96 -8.04
C GLY A 322 33.57 4.84 -9.00
N SER A 323 32.27 4.60 -9.17
CA SER A 323 31.44 5.37 -10.13
C SER A 323 31.07 6.76 -9.64
N LYS A 324 31.12 7.76 -10.53
CA LYS A 324 30.75 9.15 -10.23
C LYS A 324 29.27 9.37 -10.58
N LEU A 325 28.53 10.03 -9.69
CA LEU A 325 27.17 10.50 -10.00
C LEU A 325 27.23 11.91 -10.57
N VAL A 326 26.69 12.10 -11.77
CA VAL A 326 26.61 13.41 -12.45
C VAL A 326 25.16 13.85 -12.48
N PHE A 327 24.89 15.13 -12.22
CA PHE A 327 23.53 15.69 -12.24
C PHE A 327 23.43 16.73 -13.33
N VAL A 328 22.48 16.58 -14.26
CA VAL A 328 22.32 17.44 -15.43
C VAL A 328 20.92 18.03 -15.43
N THR A 329 20.82 19.35 -15.59
CA THR A 329 19.54 20.01 -15.87
C THR A 329 19.28 19.89 -17.36
N GLU A 330 18.22 19.20 -17.74
CA GLU A 330 17.85 19.04 -19.15
C GLU A 330 17.27 20.36 -19.66
N ASN A 331 17.78 20.82 -20.80
CA ASN A 331 17.32 22.07 -21.39
C ASN A 331 16.13 21.81 -22.33
N ASN A 332 14.93 22.14 -21.86
CA ASN A 332 13.71 21.98 -22.66
C ASN A 332 13.61 22.98 -23.82
N SER A 333 14.44 24.03 -23.86
CA SER A 333 14.43 25.01 -24.95
C SER A 333 15.03 24.49 -26.25
N THR A 334 15.77 23.39 -26.18
CA THR A 334 16.29 22.60 -27.31
C THR A 334 15.58 21.25 -27.31
N ASP A 335 15.37 20.64 -28.47
CA ASP A 335 14.79 19.29 -28.52
C ASP A 335 15.64 18.33 -27.69
N ILE A 336 15.08 17.86 -26.58
CA ILE A 336 15.67 16.80 -25.77
C ILE A 336 15.87 15.59 -26.69
N SER A 337 17.08 15.04 -26.72
CA SER A 337 17.40 13.97 -27.64
C SER A 337 16.49 12.76 -27.43
N ASN A 338 16.14 12.06 -28.52
CA ASN A 338 15.34 10.84 -28.45
C ASN A 338 15.97 9.78 -27.53
N ALA A 339 17.31 9.75 -27.44
CA ALA A 339 18.03 8.88 -26.51
C ALA A 339 17.74 9.24 -25.04
N THR A 340 17.75 10.53 -24.69
CA THR A 340 17.41 11.01 -23.34
C THR A 340 15.96 10.70 -22.99
N ILE A 341 15.04 10.87 -23.93
CA ILE A 341 13.62 10.53 -23.74
C ILE A 341 13.46 9.02 -23.50
N ALA A 342 14.13 8.18 -24.28
CA ALA A 342 14.09 6.73 -24.12
C ALA A 342 14.61 6.29 -22.74
N ASP A 343 15.74 6.86 -22.30
CA ASP A 343 16.30 6.61 -20.97
C ASP A 343 15.36 7.08 -19.84
N LEU A 344 14.74 8.26 -19.97
CA LEU A 344 13.75 8.75 -19.01
C LEU A 344 12.51 7.85 -18.95
N LEU A 345 12.06 7.32 -20.09
CA LEU A 345 10.96 6.37 -20.17
C LEU A 345 11.32 5.02 -19.54
N GLU A 346 12.56 4.55 -19.69
CA GLU A 346 13.06 3.35 -18.97
C GLU A 346 12.95 3.56 -17.45
N VAL A 347 13.40 4.71 -16.93
CA VAL A 347 13.30 5.03 -15.50
C VAL A 347 11.83 5.20 -15.08
N PHE A 348 11.01 5.88 -15.88
CA PHE A 348 9.60 6.12 -15.59
C PHE A 348 8.78 4.81 -15.57
N GLY A 349 9.04 3.89 -16.49
CA GLY A 349 8.37 2.59 -16.54
C GLY A 349 8.78 1.65 -15.40
N THR A 350 10.01 1.81 -14.87
CA THR A 350 10.54 0.94 -13.81
C THR A 350 10.25 1.47 -12.40
N VAL A 351 10.16 2.79 -12.23
CA VAL A 351 9.99 3.46 -10.93
C VAL A 351 8.58 4.05 -10.85
N PRO A 352 7.70 3.53 -9.99
CA PRO A 352 6.36 4.09 -9.84
C PRO A 352 6.43 5.47 -9.20
N THR A 353 5.66 6.38 -9.78
CA THR A 353 5.48 7.74 -9.26
C THR A 353 4.47 7.77 -8.13
N LEU A 354 4.61 8.74 -7.21
CA LEU A 354 3.67 8.92 -6.09
C LEU A 354 2.25 9.23 -6.58
N MET A 355 2.13 9.92 -7.71
CA MET A 355 0.89 10.11 -8.44
C MET A 355 1.09 9.57 -9.86
N ARG A 356 0.29 8.58 -10.25
CA ARG A 356 0.38 7.98 -11.59
C ARG A 356 -0.09 8.99 -12.63
N ILE A 357 0.81 9.36 -13.53
CA ILE A 357 0.53 10.04 -14.78
C ILE A 357 0.64 8.99 -15.89
N ASN A 358 -0.11 9.13 -16.97
CA ASN A 358 0.08 8.21 -18.10
C ASN A 358 1.34 8.60 -18.89
N GLU A 359 1.90 7.65 -19.64
CA GLU A 359 3.14 7.85 -20.39
C GLU A 359 3.03 8.99 -21.41
N ASN A 360 1.88 9.13 -22.09
CA ASN A 360 1.67 10.20 -23.06
C ASN A 360 1.70 11.59 -22.41
N GLU A 361 1.11 11.74 -21.23
CA GLU A 361 1.18 12.97 -20.42
C GLU A 361 2.60 13.22 -19.94
N PHE A 362 3.32 12.17 -19.52
CA PHE A 362 4.71 12.28 -19.13
C PHE A 362 5.57 12.79 -20.29
N ILE A 363 5.48 12.19 -21.48
CA ILE A 363 6.19 12.64 -22.69
C ILE A 363 5.83 14.09 -23.03
N LYS A 364 4.54 14.43 -23.07
CA LYS A 364 4.10 15.81 -23.34
C LYS A 364 4.72 16.82 -22.37
N SER A 365 4.77 16.45 -21.08
CA SER A 365 5.32 17.31 -20.05
C SER A 365 6.85 17.40 -20.07
N ILE A 366 7.56 16.45 -20.70
CA ILE A 366 9.01 16.56 -20.96
C ILE A 366 9.29 17.70 -21.93
N HIS A 367 8.45 17.87 -22.94
CA HIS A 367 8.58 18.93 -23.94
C HIS A 367 8.04 20.30 -23.48
N ASP A 368 7.47 20.42 -22.28
CA ASP A 368 7.01 21.71 -21.76
C ASP A 368 8.21 22.57 -21.34
N LEU A 369 8.36 23.73 -21.99
CA LEU A 369 9.40 24.74 -21.70
C LEU A 369 9.40 25.20 -20.23
N ASN A 370 8.25 25.15 -19.57
CA ASN A 370 8.12 25.54 -18.17
C ASN A 370 8.47 24.41 -17.20
N SER A 371 8.59 23.16 -17.68
CA SER A 371 9.00 22.05 -16.82
C SER A 371 10.48 22.16 -16.46
N ILE A 372 10.81 21.61 -15.29
CA ILE A 372 12.17 21.46 -14.79
C ILE A 372 12.43 19.96 -14.76
N ILE A 373 13.48 19.52 -15.44
CA ILE A 373 13.93 18.14 -15.41
C ILE A 373 15.40 18.15 -15.02
N VAL A 374 15.71 17.41 -13.96
CA VAL A 374 17.08 17.15 -13.55
C VAL A 374 17.30 15.65 -13.61
N THR A 375 18.32 15.22 -14.35
CA THR A 375 18.71 13.82 -14.46
C THR A 375 19.90 13.52 -13.57
N MET A 376 19.99 12.27 -13.13
CA MET A 376 21.14 11.69 -12.44
C MET A 376 21.72 10.63 -13.37
N ARG A 377 22.99 10.80 -13.73
CA ARG A 377 23.72 10.03 -14.73
C ARG A 377 24.96 9.39 -14.14
N LEU A 378 25.43 8.33 -14.78
CA LEU A 378 26.67 7.64 -14.42
C LEU A 378 27.86 8.24 -15.16
N ASP A 379 28.91 8.54 -14.38
CA ASP A 379 30.27 8.89 -14.76
C ASP A 379 30.43 10.21 -15.55
N GLU A 380 29.60 10.45 -16.56
CA GLU A 380 29.68 11.58 -17.49
C GLU A 380 28.32 12.28 -17.71
N PRO A 381 28.28 13.56 -18.15
CA PRO A 381 27.04 14.32 -18.37
C PRO A 381 26.10 13.76 -19.45
N ASP A 382 26.61 12.99 -20.41
CA ASP A 382 25.86 12.28 -21.45
C ASP A 382 25.68 10.79 -21.13
N GLY A 383 26.17 10.34 -19.97
CA GLY A 383 26.06 8.97 -19.50
C GLY A 383 24.62 8.52 -19.24
N LYS A 384 24.46 7.21 -19.00
CA LYS A 384 23.15 6.56 -18.78
C LYS A 384 22.39 7.22 -17.63
N ILE A 385 21.12 7.55 -17.86
CA ILE A 385 20.25 8.08 -16.81
C ILE A 385 19.82 6.95 -15.87
N ILE A 386 20.01 7.18 -14.58
CA ILE A 386 19.69 6.25 -13.50
C ILE A 386 18.70 6.86 -12.48
N GLY A 387 18.28 8.10 -12.71
CA GLY A 387 17.22 8.75 -11.96
C GLY A 387 16.92 10.14 -12.48
N TYR A 388 15.79 10.71 -12.08
CA TYR A 388 15.42 12.08 -12.38
C TYR A 388 14.52 12.70 -11.30
N ALA A 389 14.50 14.02 -11.26
CA ALA A 389 13.49 14.82 -10.57
C ALA A 389 12.79 15.71 -11.60
N LYS A 390 11.46 15.73 -11.57
CA LYS A 390 10.65 16.47 -12.54
C LYS A 390 9.52 17.24 -11.88
N GLY A 391 9.19 18.37 -12.46
CA GLY A 391 8.11 19.23 -12.02
C GLY A 391 7.95 20.45 -12.92
N GLY A 392 7.09 21.38 -12.52
CA GLY A 392 6.74 22.55 -13.32
C GLY A 392 5.86 23.53 -12.54
N PRO A 393 5.29 24.55 -13.21
CA PRO A 393 4.37 25.48 -12.56
C PRO A 393 3.20 24.73 -11.92
N LEU A 394 2.85 25.09 -10.68
CA LEU A 394 1.74 24.47 -9.94
C LEU A 394 0.42 24.49 -10.74
N GLU A 395 0.21 25.52 -11.56
CA GLU A 395 -0.98 25.71 -12.38
C GLU A 395 -1.18 24.62 -13.45
N CYS A 396 -0.15 23.84 -13.76
CA CYS A 396 -0.22 22.74 -14.72
C CYS A 396 -0.72 21.42 -14.07
N TYR A 397 -1.00 21.41 -12.76
CA TYR A 397 -1.31 20.18 -12.01
C TYR A 397 -2.68 20.23 -11.34
N SER A 398 -3.42 19.14 -11.51
CA SER A 398 -4.64 18.87 -10.74
C SER A 398 -4.27 18.36 -9.35
N LEU A 399 -4.65 19.10 -8.31
CA LEU A 399 -4.43 18.70 -6.92
C LEU A 399 -5.51 17.72 -6.45
N ARG A 400 -5.15 16.84 -5.52
CA ARG A 400 -6.10 15.94 -4.85
C ARG A 400 -7.24 16.77 -4.22
N PRO A 401 -8.50 16.29 -4.30
CA PRO A 401 -9.64 16.97 -3.71
C PRO A 401 -9.43 17.30 -2.23
N GLY A 402 -9.76 18.54 -1.83
CA GLY A 402 -9.55 19.04 -0.48
C GLY A 402 -8.17 19.66 -0.24
N THR A 403 -7.23 19.55 -1.19
CA THR A 403 -6.02 20.38 -1.19
C THR A 403 -6.37 21.78 -1.66
N ILE A 404 -6.19 22.76 -0.78
CA ILE A 404 -6.32 24.19 -1.12
C ILE A 404 -4.95 24.83 -0.92
N ASP A 405 -4.27 25.13 -2.03
CA ASP A 405 -3.01 25.89 -2.00
C ASP A 405 -3.31 27.38 -2.21
N ARG A 406 -3.00 28.21 -1.21
CA ARG A 406 -3.24 29.67 -1.26
C ARG A 406 -2.44 30.40 -2.34
N TYR A 407 -1.41 29.76 -2.91
CA TYR A 407 -0.57 30.29 -3.97
C TYR A 407 -0.92 29.73 -5.35
N TYR A 408 -1.89 28.82 -5.43
CA TYR A 408 -2.40 28.33 -6.72
C TYR A 408 -2.90 29.50 -7.58
N GLY A 409 -2.50 29.54 -8.85
CA GLY A 409 -2.87 30.60 -9.80
C GLY A 409 -1.99 31.85 -9.72
N ARG A 410 -1.04 31.92 -8.79
CA ARG A 410 -0.13 33.08 -8.64
C ARG A 410 1.16 32.96 -9.43
N ARG A 411 1.38 31.83 -10.14
CA ARG A 411 2.56 31.57 -10.99
C ARG A 411 3.89 31.76 -10.26
N ASN A 412 3.91 31.48 -8.95
CA ASN A 412 5.06 31.67 -8.08
C ASN A 412 5.44 30.40 -7.31
N THR A 413 4.78 29.28 -7.62
CA THR A 413 4.96 28.00 -6.95
C THR A 413 5.32 26.93 -7.98
N VAL A 414 6.41 26.20 -7.75
CA VAL A 414 6.76 25.01 -8.53
C VAL A 414 6.18 23.78 -7.84
N TYR A 415 5.63 22.85 -8.60
CA TYR A 415 5.17 21.55 -8.15
C TYR A 415 6.22 20.48 -8.51
N LEU A 416 6.66 19.70 -7.52
CA LEU A 416 7.54 18.55 -7.68
C LEU A 416 6.70 17.27 -7.78
N GLU A 417 6.70 16.62 -8.94
CA GLU A 417 5.94 15.38 -9.19
C GLU A 417 6.45 14.19 -8.40
N GLY A 418 7.76 14.16 -8.17
CA GLY A 418 8.44 13.08 -7.49
C GLY A 418 9.91 13.03 -7.86
N ILE A 419 10.62 12.10 -7.22
CA ILE A 419 12.02 11.79 -7.53
C ILE A 419 12.06 10.30 -7.83
N SER A 420 12.47 9.98 -9.04
CA SER A 420 12.55 8.61 -9.53
C SER A 420 14.02 8.22 -9.61
N VAL A 421 14.40 7.09 -9.03
CA VAL A 421 15.75 6.54 -9.09
C VAL A 421 15.60 5.05 -9.35
N ILE A 422 16.39 4.47 -10.25
CA ILE A 422 16.30 3.04 -10.51
C ILE A 422 16.77 2.24 -9.28
N GLU A 423 16.28 1.01 -9.17
CA GLU A 423 16.65 0.10 -8.07
C GLU A 423 18.17 -0.07 -7.99
N GLY A 424 18.68 -0.19 -6.76
CA GLY A 424 20.12 -0.23 -6.47
C GLY A 424 20.79 1.14 -6.35
N TYR A 425 20.22 2.22 -6.92
CA TYR A 425 20.73 3.60 -6.75
C TYR A 425 20.12 4.40 -5.60
N TRP A 426 19.14 3.80 -4.92
CA TRP A 426 18.54 4.34 -3.70
C TRP A 426 19.45 4.21 -2.47
N GLY A 427 19.47 5.26 -1.63
CA GLY A 427 20.15 5.25 -0.33
C GLY A 427 21.59 5.77 -0.31
N GLY A 428 22.14 6.18 -1.47
CA GLY A 428 23.51 6.70 -1.60
C GLY A 428 23.60 8.21 -1.87
N THR A 429 22.75 9.04 -1.25
CA THR A 429 22.63 10.51 -1.46
C THR A 429 22.06 11.00 -2.81
N GLY A 430 22.01 10.17 -3.86
CA GLY A 430 21.53 10.57 -5.20
C GLY A 430 20.15 11.24 -5.26
N GLY A 431 19.13 10.65 -4.62
CA GLY A 431 17.79 11.25 -4.56
C GLY A 431 17.73 12.58 -3.78
N HIS A 432 18.63 12.77 -2.81
CA HIS A 432 18.75 14.04 -2.10
C HIS A 432 19.35 15.12 -2.99
N TYR A 433 20.41 14.80 -3.73
CA TYR A 433 21.05 15.72 -4.67
C TYR A 433 20.16 16.05 -5.87
N LEU A 434 19.42 15.08 -6.42
CA LEU A 434 18.38 15.34 -7.43
C LEU A 434 17.39 16.40 -6.94
N ARG A 435 16.94 16.27 -5.68
CA ARG A 435 16.04 17.27 -5.08
C ARG A 435 16.71 18.63 -4.94
N ILE A 436 17.95 18.69 -4.47
CA ILE A 436 18.68 19.94 -4.29
C ILE A 436 18.85 20.65 -5.64
N LYS A 437 19.31 19.93 -6.67
CA LYS A 437 19.44 20.49 -8.02
C LYS A 437 18.11 20.96 -8.58
N PHE A 438 17.03 20.20 -8.39
CA PHE A 438 15.68 20.65 -8.77
C PHE A 438 15.27 21.96 -8.07
N LEU A 439 15.52 22.05 -6.76
CA LEU A 439 15.26 23.26 -5.97
C LEU A 439 16.11 24.46 -6.46
N ASN A 440 17.37 24.23 -6.83
CA ASN A 440 18.24 25.26 -7.42
C ASN A 440 17.64 25.82 -8.72
N GLU A 441 17.20 24.94 -9.61
CA GLU A 441 16.56 25.34 -10.87
C GLU A 441 15.27 26.13 -10.63
N ALA A 442 14.45 25.69 -9.66
CA ALA A 442 13.24 26.41 -9.30
C ALA A 442 13.54 27.84 -8.80
N LEU A 443 14.57 28.01 -7.97
CA LEU A 443 15.04 29.31 -7.52
C LEU A 443 15.59 30.16 -8.65
N GLY A 444 16.38 29.59 -9.55
CA GLY A 444 16.90 30.26 -10.75
C GLY A 444 15.78 30.79 -11.64
N ARG A 445 14.69 30.04 -11.74
CA ARG A 445 13.43 30.43 -12.43
C ARG A 445 12.53 31.34 -11.59
N ARG A 446 13.00 31.85 -10.45
CA ARG A 446 12.33 32.82 -9.56
C ARG A 446 11.05 32.31 -8.89
N TYR A 447 10.86 31.00 -8.77
CA TYR A 447 9.79 30.47 -7.93
C TYR A 447 10.03 30.83 -6.46
N LYS A 448 8.95 31.18 -5.75
CA LYS A 448 9.00 31.52 -4.32
C LYS A 448 8.72 30.32 -3.44
N PHE A 449 7.92 29.38 -3.94
CA PHE A 449 7.51 28.20 -3.19
C PHE A 449 7.76 26.94 -4.00
N LEU A 450 8.07 25.85 -3.31
CA LEU A 450 7.97 24.49 -3.84
C LEU A 450 6.84 23.77 -3.13
N THR A 451 6.08 22.97 -3.87
CA THR A 451 5.02 22.12 -3.32
C THR A 451 5.04 20.75 -3.97
N GLY A 452 4.32 19.79 -3.40
CA GLY A 452 4.21 18.44 -3.94
C GLY A 452 3.55 17.49 -2.95
N TYR A 453 3.38 16.23 -3.36
CA TYR A 453 2.98 15.17 -2.45
C TYR A 453 4.21 14.40 -1.98
N ALA A 454 4.26 14.07 -0.70
CA ALA A 454 5.26 13.17 -0.14
C ALA A 454 4.69 12.46 1.08
N HIS A 455 5.19 11.27 1.36
CA HIS A 455 4.79 10.56 2.58
C HIS A 455 5.11 11.38 3.82
N ARG A 456 4.17 11.38 4.78
CA ARG A 456 4.27 12.13 6.04
C ARG A 456 5.60 11.86 6.76
N ASP A 457 6.06 10.61 6.81
CA ASP A 457 7.34 10.26 7.44
C ASP A 457 8.54 10.91 6.74
N VAL A 458 8.52 11.03 5.41
CA VAL A 458 9.57 11.73 4.65
C VAL A 458 9.55 13.22 5.02
N ILE A 459 8.37 13.84 5.08
CA ILE A 459 8.22 15.25 5.48
C ILE A 459 8.71 15.46 6.92
N LEU A 460 8.30 14.61 7.85
CA LEU A 460 8.68 14.68 9.26
C LEU A 460 10.18 14.44 9.46
N GLN A 461 10.80 13.52 8.73
CA GLN A 461 12.25 13.32 8.75
C GLN A 461 13.00 14.55 8.24
N ARG A 462 12.53 15.19 7.17
CA ARG A 462 13.12 16.45 6.67
C ARG A 462 12.97 17.58 7.68
N ARG A 463 11.80 17.74 8.32
CA ARG A 463 11.60 18.71 9.40
C ARG A 463 12.53 18.48 10.59
N LYS A 464 12.81 17.21 10.94
CA LYS A 464 13.82 16.87 11.97
C LYS A 464 15.24 17.31 11.57
N LYS A 465 15.53 17.38 10.27
CA LYS A 465 16.77 17.95 9.71
C LYS A 465 16.69 19.47 9.51
N LEU A 466 15.75 20.14 10.19
CA LEU A 466 15.56 21.60 10.18
C LEU A 466 15.09 22.18 8.84
N GLU A 467 14.60 21.34 7.91
CA GLU A 467 13.90 21.83 6.73
C GLU A 467 12.56 22.46 7.14
N MET A 468 12.34 23.70 6.71
CA MET A 468 11.11 24.44 6.98
C MET A 468 10.02 24.02 5.98
N ILE A 469 9.30 22.96 6.33
CA ILE A 469 8.24 22.37 5.51
C ILE A 469 6.88 22.51 6.23
N ASP A 470 5.93 23.12 5.53
CA ASP A 470 4.53 23.22 5.94
C ASP A 470 3.75 22.03 5.39
N ILE A 471 3.03 21.31 6.24
CA ILE A 471 2.02 20.34 5.78
C ILE A 471 0.73 21.12 5.53
N VAL A 472 0.40 21.35 4.26
CA VAL A 472 -0.76 22.13 3.83
C VAL A 472 -2.04 21.31 3.94
N ARG A 473 -1.98 20.03 3.57
CA ARG A 473 -3.11 19.11 3.68
C ARG A 473 -2.62 17.72 4.07
N LYS A 474 -3.21 17.19 5.14
CA LYS A 474 -3.04 15.80 5.54
C LYS A 474 -4.05 14.91 4.81
N TYR A 475 -3.58 13.76 4.38
CA TYR A 475 -4.43 12.70 3.86
C TYR A 475 -4.23 11.48 4.73
N ASP A 476 -5.30 11.02 5.37
CA ASP A 476 -5.34 9.77 6.11
C ASP A 476 -6.34 8.86 5.39
N PRO A 477 -6.10 7.53 5.36
CA PRO A 477 -5.01 6.81 6.03
C PRO A 477 -3.72 6.69 5.20
N ASP A 478 -3.70 7.19 3.96
CA ASP A 478 -2.56 7.02 3.06
C ASP A 478 -1.33 7.86 3.42
N MET A 479 -1.41 8.83 4.33
CA MET A 479 -0.28 9.68 4.74
C MET A 479 0.50 10.32 3.58
N LEU A 480 -0.08 10.40 2.38
CA LEU A 480 0.52 11.05 1.22
C LEU A 480 0.12 12.52 1.25
N ASP A 481 0.79 13.25 2.15
CA ASP A 481 0.46 14.61 2.51
C ASP A 481 0.93 15.59 1.42
N TYR A 482 0.14 16.65 1.23
CA TYR A 482 0.53 17.79 0.40
C TYR A 482 1.32 18.78 1.26
N TYR A 483 2.54 19.09 0.84
CA TYR A 483 3.48 19.93 1.60
C TYR A 483 3.95 21.13 0.79
N ARG A 484 4.36 22.19 1.48
CA ARG A 484 4.95 23.39 0.89
C ARG A 484 6.25 23.77 1.57
N ILE A 485 7.14 24.37 0.78
CA ILE A 485 8.43 24.92 1.21
C ILE A 485 8.54 26.34 0.70
N ASP A 486 9.00 27.26 1.55
CA ASP A 486 9.39 28.60 1.15
C ASP A 486 10.86 28.60 0.71
N LEU A 487 11.09 28.81 -0.59
CA LEU A 487 12.41 28.81 -1.18
C LEU A 487 13.21 30.07 -0.82
N ASN A 488 12.55 31.13 -0.35
CA ASN A 488 13.22 32.38 0.04
C ASN A 488 13.88 32.28 1.43
N ASN A 489 13.59 31.23 2.19
CA ASN A 489 14.16 31.01 3.52
C ASN A 489 15.69 30.82 3.44
N SER A 490 16.40 31.43 4.40
CA SER A 490 17.87 31.46 4.45
C SER A 490 18.51 30.08 4.52
N ILE A 491 17.83 29.07 5.09
CA ILE A 491 18.37 27.70 5.16
C ILE A 491 18.54 27.13 3.76
N TYR A 492 17.51 27.25 2.91
CA TYR A 492 17.64 26.78 1.54
C TYR A 492 18.73 27.58 0.84
N LYS A 493 18.64 28.92 0.80
CA LYS A 493 19.69 29.77 0.22
C LYS A 493 21.11 29.41 0.67
N LYS A 494 21.34 29.06 1.93
CA LYS A 494 22.66 28.67 2.47
C LYS A 494 23.06 27.23 2.09
N THR A 495 22.18 26.25 2.28
CA THR A 495 22.43 24.86 1.86
C THR A 495 22.68 24.75 0.35
N MET A 496 22.08 25.64 -0.46
CA MET A 496 22.28 25.67 -1.91
C MET A 496 23.68 26.19 -2.31
N VAL A 497 24.28 27.07 -1.51
CA VAL A 497 25.65 27.58 -1.70
C VAL A 497 26.66 26.51 -1.30
N ASP A 498 26.52 25.93 -0.10
CA ASP A 498 27.44 24.90 0.42
C ASP A 498 27.41 23.60 -0.42
N SER A 499 26.28 23.28 -1.06
CA SER A 499 26.17 22.12 -1.97
C SER A 499 26.81 22.36 -3.35
N TYR A 500 27.01 23.63 -3.73
CA TYR A 500 27.69 23.99 -4.97
C TYR A 500 29.20 23.72 -4.87
N ASP A 501 29.78 23.99 -3.69
CA ASP A 501 31.21 23.75 -3.40
C ASP A 501 31.59 22.27 -3.27
N LEU A 502 30.61 21.36 -3.14
CA LEU A 502 30.82 19.91 -3.06
C LEU A 502 30.67 19.18 -4.40
N ILE A 503 30.14 19.85 -5.43
CA ILE A 503 29.80 19.23 -6.73
C ILE A 503 30.64 19.79 -7.88
N CYS A 504 31.28 20.95 -7.70
CA CYS A 504 32.24 21.52 -8.65
C CYS A 504 33.66 21.03 -8.41
#